data_AF-A0A5B1QAC8-F1
#
_entry.id   AF-A0A5B1QAC8-F1
#
_cell.length_a   1.000
_cell.length_b   1.000
_cell.length_c   1.000
_cell.angle_alpha   90.00
_cell.angle_beta   90.00
_cell.angle_gamma   90.00
#
_symmetry.space_group_name_H-M   'P 1'
#
loop_
_entity.id
_entity.type
_entity.pdbx_description
1 polymer ?
#
loop_
_entity_poly.entity_id
_entity_poly.type
_entity_poly.pdbx_seq_one_letter_code
_entity_poly.pdbx_strand_id
1 'polypeptide(L)'
;MNCRGVLIKLIIFSLSLGILPLGSYFVSEKYLWNGNSIYSAITAIVAANLVLVSYIVLSLMEDRQDQKDMAANTNAVQESKKKK
;
A
#
# COMPACT_ATOMS: atom_id res chain seq x y z
N MET A 1 18.68 12.82 -0.15
CA MET A 1 18.95 11.42 0.24
C MET A 1 17.69 10.86 0.88
N ASN A 2 16.71 10.48 0.06
CA ASN A 2 15.33 10.24 0.52
C ASN A 2 14.96 8.74 0.56
N CYS A 3 15.96 7.85 0.59
CA CYS A 3 15.77 6.39 0.65
C CYS A 3 14.87 5.94 1.82
N ARG A 4 14.72 6.77 2.86
CA ARG A 4 13.89 6.49 4.02
C ARG A 4 12.39 6.42 3.71
N GLY A 5 11.90 7.20 2.75
CA GLY A 5 10.47 7.27 2.43
C GLY A 5 9.93 5.96 1.86
N VAL A 6 10.61 5.40 0.86
CA VAL A 6 10.23 4.13 0.22
C VAL A 6 10.39 2.95 1.17
N LEU A 7 11.50 2.90 1.93
CA LEU A 7 11.74 1.83 2.90
C LEU A 7 10.62 1.74 3.95
N ILE A 8 10.17 2.89 4.48
CA ILE A 8 9.09 2.93 5.47
C ILE A 8 7.78 2.42 4.87
N LYS A 9 7.45 2.77 3.62
CA LYS A 9 6.24 2.29 2.95
C LYS A 9 6.26 0.77 2.72
N LEU A 10 7.40 0.22 2.31
CA LEU A 10 7.56 -1.22 2.16
C LEU A 10 7.41 -1.97 3.49
N ILE A 11 7.97 -1.41 4.58
CA ILE A 11 7.83 -1.98 5.93
C ILE A 11 6.37 -1.95 6.38
N ILE A 12 5.69 -0.81 6.24
CA ILE A 12 4.25 -0.69 6.60
C ILE A 12 3.41 -1.66 5.76
N PHE A 13 3.72 -1.81 4.47
CA PHE A 13 3.00 -2.74 3.61
C PHE A 13 3.21 -4.20 4.03
N SER A 14 4.44 -4.58 4.32
CA SER A 14 4.78 -5.91 4.83
C SER A 14 4.08 -6.22 6.15
N LEU A 15 4.02 -5.25 7.07
CA LEU A 15 3.29 -5.39 8.32
C LEU A 15 1.77 -5.51 8.10
N SER A 16 1.18 -4.69 7.22
CA SER A 16 -0.25 -4.73 6.90
C SER A 16 -0.70 -6.07 6.33
N LEU A 17 0.13 -6.73 5.52
CA LEU A 17 -0.14 -8.07 4.97
C LEU A 17 -0.33 -9.14 6.06
N GLY A 18 0.36 -9.01 7.19
CA GLY A 18 0.16 -9.89 8.34
C GLY A 18 -0.97 -9.39 9.24
N ILE A 19 -0.88 -8.14 9.68
CA ILE A 19 -1.73 -7.60 10.76
C ILE A 19 -3.19 -7.45 10.31
N LEU A 20 -3.47 -7.02 9.08
CA LEU A 20 -4.86 -6.79 8.68
C LEU A 20 -5.65 -8.09 8.47
N PRO A 21 -5.15 -9.11 7.74
CA PRO A 21 -5.89 -10.36 7.58
C PRO A 21 -6.00 -11.14 8.89
N LEU A 22 -4.92 -11.19 9.69
CA LEU A 22 -4.95 -11.84 11.01
C LEU A 22 -5.85 -11.08 11.98
N GLY A 23 -5.76 -9.75 12.01
CA GLY A 23 -6.64 -8.91 12.82
C GLY A 23 -8.10 -9.10 12.42
N SER A 24 -8.39 -9.10 11.12
CA SER A 24 -9.73 -9.34 10.60
C SER A 24 -10.25 -10.73 10.99
N TYR A 25 -9.39 -11.75 10.99
CA TYR A 25 -9.75 -13.10 11.46
C TYR A 25 -10.22 -13.08 12.92
N PHE A 26 -9.37 -12.60 13.83
CA PHE A 26 -9.67 -12.63 15.28
C PHE A 26 -10.80 -11.68 15.67
N VAL A 27 -10.92 -10.52 15.01
CA VAL A 27 -12.02 -9.58 15.24
C VAL A 27 -13.34 -10.18 14.80
N SER A 28 -13.40 -10.77 13.59
CA SER A 28 -14.61 -11.42 13.09
C SER A 28 -15.01 -12.64 13.90
N GLU A 29 -14.04 -13.45 14.35
CA GLU A 29 -14.31 -14.62 15.19
C GLU A 29 -14.98 -14.25 16.51
N LYS A 30 -14.54 -13.15 17.12
CA LYS A 30 -15.00 -12.71 18.43
C LYS A 30 -16.30 -11.89 18.40
N TYR A 31 -16.52 -11.09 17.36
CA TYR A 31 -17.65 -10.15 17.31
C TYR A 31 -18.76 -10.51 16.31
N LEU A 32 -18.46 -11.23 15.24
CA LEU A 32 -19.42 -11.46 14.14
C LEU A 32 -19.95 -12.90 14.08
N TRP A 33 -19.14 -13.90 14.43
CA TRP A 33 -19.49 -15.31 14.21
C TRP A 33 -19.47 -16.22 15.43
N ASN A 34 -19.40 -15.67 16.65
CA ASN A 34 -19.63 -16.42 17.89
C ASN A 34 -18.75 -17.69 18.02
N GLY A 35 -17.50 -17.61 17.55
CA GLY A 35 -16.55 -18.73 17.60
C GLY A 35 -16.59 -19.72 16.41
N ASN A 36 -17.34 -19.43 15.34
CA ASN A 36 -17.22 -20.24 14.12
C ASN A 36 -15.99 -19.83 13.30
N SER A 37 -14.93 -20.63 13.43
CA SER A 37 -13.63 -20.45 12.76
C SER A 37 -13.74 -20.43 11.23
N ILE A 38 -14.70 -21.14 10.62
CA ILE A 38 -14.84 -21.21 9.15
C ILE A 38 -15.25 -19.86 8.56
N TYR A 39 -16.27 -19.21 9.12
CA TYR A 39 -16.71 -17.90 8.62
C TYR A 39 -15.66 -16.79 8.87
N SER A 40 -14.93 -16.91 9.98
CA SER A 40 -13.82 -16.01 10.33
C SER A 40 -12.66 -16.16 9.35
N ALA A 41 -12.34 -17.40 8.97
CA ALA A 41 -11.32 -17.69 7.95
C ALA A 41 -11.71 -17.13 6.57
N ILE A 42 -12.97 -17.30 6.16
CA ILE A 42 -13.47 -16.73 4.89
C ILE A 42 -13.28 -15.20 4.88
N THR A 43 -13.55 -14.54 6.00
CA THR A 43 -13.42 -13.08 6.09
C THR A 43 -11.97 -12.62 6.10
N ALA A 44 -11.09 -13.37 6.74
CA ALA A 44 -9.65 -13.14 6.66
C ALA A 44 -9.14 -13.23 5.21
N ILE A 45 -9.62 -14.22 4.45
CA ILE A 45 -9.29 -14.38 3.02
C ILE A 45 -9.80 -13.19 2.21
N VAL A 46 -11.04 -12.74 2.44
CA VAL A 46 -11.59 -11.55 1.78
C VAL A 46 -10.79 -10.29 2.15
N ALA A 47 -10.44 -10.12 3.42
CA ALA A 47 -9.62 -9.01 3.91
C ALA A 47 -8.22 -9.01 3.28
N ALA A 48 -7.58 -10.18 3.13
CA ALA A 48 -6.29 -10.30 2.45
C ALA A 48 -6.36 -9.84 0.99
N ASN A 49 -7.41 -10.21 0.26
CA ASN A 49 -7.62 -9.75 -1.11
C ASN A 49 -7.88 -8.24 -1.18
N LEU A 50 -8.62 -7.67 -0.22
CA LEU A 50 -8.79 -6.21 -0.11
C LEU A 50 -7.47 -5.47 0.13
N VAL A 51 -6.59 -6.00 0.99
CA VAL A 51 -5.25 -5.45 1.22
C VAL A 51 -4.42 -5.49 -0.07
N LEU A 52 -4.47 -6.59 -0.80
CA LEU A 52 -3.78 -6.73 -2.09
C LEU A 52 -4.26 -5.70 -3.11
N VAL A 53 -5.58 -5.54 -3.28
CA VAL A 53 -6.14 -4.54 -4.20
C VAL A 53 -5.76 -3.13 -3.76
N SER A 54 -5.84 -2.83 -2.47
CA SER A 54 -5.46 -1.51 -1.92
C SER A 54 -4.01 -1.17 -2.21
N TYR A 55 -3.11 -2.16 -2.11
CA TYR A 55 -1.70 -1.99 -2.47
C TYR A 55 -1.50 -1.67 -3.95
N ILE A 56 -2.15 -2.42 -4.83
CA ILE A 56 -2.06 -2.19 -6.27
C ILE A 56 -2.49 -0.75 -6.58
N VAL A 57 -3.61 -0.29 -6.02
CA VAL A 57 -4.12 1.08 -6.23
C VAL A 57 -3.13 2.12 -5.69
N LEU A 58 -2.60 1.93 -4.48
CA LEU A 58 -1.63 2.85 -3.89
C LEU A 58 -0.37 2.93 -4.75
N SER A 59 0.21 1.79 -5.13
CA SER A 59 1.40 1.72 -5.98
C SER A 59 1.17 2.41 -7.33
N LEU A 60 0.00 2.23 -7.96
CA LEU A 60 -0.33 2.93 -9.22
C LEU A 60 -0.44 4.45 -9.03
N MET A 61 -0.92 4.91 -7.88
CA MET A 61 -1.03 6.34 -7.59
C MET A 61 0.34 6.96 -7.32
N GLU A 62 1.20 6.26 -6.58
CA GLU A 62 2.58 6.66 -6.32
C GLU A 62 3.42 6.71 -7.61
N ASP A 63 3.32 5.68 -8.45
CA ASP A 63 4.04 5.60 -9.73
C ASP A 63 3.69 6.79 -10.65
N ARG A 64 2.42 7.21 -10.65
CA ARG A 64 1.97 8.41 -11.36
C ARG A 64 2.51 9.72 -10.80
N GLN A 65 2.69 9.83 -9.49
CA GLN A 65 3.26 11.03 -8.86
C GLN A 65 4.75 11.13 -9.17
N ASP A 66 5.50 10.04 -9.01
CA ASP A 66 6.93 10.00 -9.32
C ASP A 66 7.20 10.39 -10.79
N GLN A 67 6.39 9.90 -11.73
CA GLN A 67 6.49 10.25 -13.15
C GLN A 67 6.26 11.75 -13.42
N LYS A 68 5.31 12.39 -12.70
CA LYS A 68 5.05 13.84 -12.82
C LYS A 68 6.21 14.67 -12.26
N ASP A 69 6.75 14.26 -11.13
CA ASP A 69 7.86 14.96 -10.48
C ASP A 69 9.15 14.84 -11.33
N MET A 70 9.39 13.68 -11.94
CA MET A 70 10.49 13.48 -12.90
C MET A 70 10.31 14.32 -14.16
N ALA A 71 9.09 14.43 -14.70
CA ALA A 71 8.81 15.26 -15.85
C ALA A 71 9.00 16.76 -15.55
N ALA A 72 8.52 17.24 -14.39
CA ALA A 72 8.71 18.63 -13.98
C ALA A 72 10.19 19.00 -13.78
N ASN A 73 10.97 18.10 -13.15
CA ASN A 73 12.41 18.31 -12.96
C ASN A 73 13.16 18.33 -14.31
N THR A 74 12.82 17.43 -15.23
CA THR A 74 13.43 17.36 -16.57
C THR A 74 13.22 18.65 -17.36
N ASN A 75 12.02 19.24 -17.31
CA ASN A 75 11.72 20.51 -17.98
C ASN A 75 12.51 21.69 -17.37
N ALA A 76 12.60 21.77 -16.04
CA ALA A 76 13.37 22.81 -15.35
C ALA A 76 14.89 22.73 -15.64
N VAL A 77 15.43 21.52 -15.76
CA VAL A 77 16.85 21.29 -16.14
C VAL A 77 17.12 21.70 -17.58
N GLN A 78 16.19 21.46 -18.51
CA GLN A 78 16.35 21.86 -19.92
C GLN A 78 16.29 23.38 -20.11
N GLU A 79 15.39 24.07 -19.39
CA GLU A 79 15.28 25.53 -19.46
C GLU A 79 16.54 26.23 -18.93
N SER A 80 17.13 25.68 -17.86
CA SER A 80 18.38 26.19 -17.27
C SER A 80 19.60 26.03 -18.19
N LYS A 81 19.61 25.01 -19.06
CA LYS A 81 20.68 24.83 -20.07
C LYS A 81 20.52 25.71 -21.31
N LYS A 82 19.32 26.20 -21.59
CA LYS A 82 19.04 27.10 -22.74
C LYS A 82 19.40 28.56 -22.45
N LYS A 83 19.51 28.92 -21.17
CA LYS A 83 19.81 30.28 -20.69
C LYS A 83 21.29 30.51 -20.35
N LYS A 84 22.15 29.49 -20.52
CA LYS A 84 23.59 29.53 -20.27
C LYS A 84 24.34 29.38 -21.59
#